data_AF-A0A015VT53-F1
#
_entry.id   AF-A0A015VT53-F1
#
_cell.length_a   1.000
_cell.length_b   1.000
_cell.length_c   1.000
_cell.angle_alpha   90.00
_cell.angle_beta   90.00
_cell.angle_gamma   90.00
#
_symmetry.space_group_name_H-M   'P 1'
#
loop_
_entity.id
_entity.type
_entity.pdbx_description
1 polymer ?
#
loop_
_entity_poly.entity_id
_entity_poly.type
_entity_poly.pdbx_seq_one_letter_code
_entity_poly.pdbx_strand_id
1 'polypeptide(L)'
;MTETDDKLLKQFFGEQKQEIEDNGFSRRVMRNLPGRNHRLVQAWGAACAVVCVILFFTLGGLQATISTLREVFVSMVQQSATTGFDPKSLYIAALVLAFFGARKAWSMA
;
A
#
# COMPACT_ATOMS: atom_id res chain seq x y z
N MET A 1 -35.43 23.89 -40.86
CA MET A 1 -36.45 23.74 -39.80
C MET A 1 -35.87 23.70 -38.39
N THR A 2 -34.54 23.52 -38.23
CA THR A 2 -33.84 23.47 -36.92
C THR A 2 -33.48 24.85 -36.36
N GLU A 3 -33.18 25.84 -37.21
CA GLU A 3 -32.76 27.17 -36.73
C GLU A 3 -33.87 27.98 -36.04
N THR A 4 -35.13 27.74 -36.41
CA THR A 4 -36.27 28.44 -35.81
C THR A 4 -36.54 27.94 -34.38
N ASP A 5 -36.41 26.63 -34.15
CA ASP A 5 -36.54 26.03 -32.81
C ASP A 5 -35.41 26.47 -31.89
N ASP A 6 -34.17 26.55 -32.39
CA ASP A 6 -33.04 27.06 -31.61
C ASP A 6 -33.22 28.53 -31.21
N LYS A 7 -33.84 29.34 -32.07
CA LYS A 7 -34.17 30.74 -31.75
C LYS A 7 -35.28 30.85 -30.72
N LEU A 8 -36.33 30.03 -30.86
CA LEU A 8 -37.42 29.97 -29.89
C LEU A 8 -36.90 29.49 -28.53
N LEU A 9 -36.12 28.41 -28.49
CA LEU A 9 -35.50 27.92 -27.26
C LEU A 9 -34.62 29.00 -26.62
N LYS A 10 -33.80 29.71 -27.40
CA LYS A 10 -32.98 30.81 -26.86
C LYS A 10 -33.79 31.97 -26.32
N GLN A 11 -34.91 32.33 -26.96
CA GLN A 11 -35.82 33.35 -26.43
C GLN A 11 -36.55 32.87 -25.17
N PHE A 12 -37.07 31.65 -25.17
CA PHE A 12 -37.74 31.06 -24.01
C PHE A 12 -36.80 30.95 -22.80
N PHE A 13 -35.58 30.44 -22.99
CA PHE A 13 -34.59 30.38 -21.92
C PHE A 13 -33.99 31.75 -21.59
N GLY A 14 -33.87 32.67 -22.53
CA GLY A 14 -33.38 34.02 -22.26
C GLY A 14 -34.34 34.84 -21.41
N GLU A 15 -35.64 34.67 -21.64
CA GLU A 15 -36.70 35.49 -21.03
C GLU A 15 -37.27 34.88 -19.74
N GLN A 16 -37.12 33.57 -19.52
CA GLN A 16 -37.51 32.85 -18.30
C GLN A 16 -36.35 32.36 -17.43
N LYS A 17 -35.08 32.67 -17.78
CA LYS A 17 -33.93 32.39 -16.90
C LYS A 17 -33.95 33.37 -15.74
N GLN A 18 -34.79 33.05 -14.77
CA GLN A 18 -34.70 33.61 -13.43
C GLN A 18 -33.32 33.21 -12.91
N GLU A 19 -32.46 34.20 -12.71
CA GLU A 19 -31.15 34.01 -12.10
C GLU A 19 -31.40 33.62 -10.65
N ILE A 20 -31.60 32.33 -10.40
CA ILE A 20 -31.73 31.79 -9.06
C ILE A 20 -30.36 31.98 -8.42
N GLU A 21 -30.23 32.98 -7.54
CA GLU A 21 -29.05 33.10 -6.70
C GLU A 21 -28.82 31.76 -6.02
N ASP A 22 -27.61 31.22 -6.20
CA ASP A 22 -27.21 29.99 -5.52
C ASP A 22 -27.03 30.33 -4.04
N ASN A 23 -28.16 30.29 -3.32
CA ASN A 23 -28.37 30.60 -1.91
C ASN A 23 -27.65 29.59 -0.98
N GLY A 24 -26.43 29.22 -1.33
CA GLY A 24 -25.68 28.12 -0.74
C GLY A 24 -26.27 26.74 -1.04
N PHE A 25 -27.07 26.58 -2.12
CA PHE A 25 -27.62 25.30 -2.53
C PHE A 25 -26.50 24.36 -2.95
N SER A 26 -25.59 24.79 -3.82
CA SER A 26 -24.44 23.96 -4.23
C SER A 26 -23.57 23.59 -3.03
N ARG A 27 -23.40 24.51 -2.07
CA ARG A 27 -22.65 24.25 -0.83
C ARG A 27 -23.36 23.25 0.09
N ARG A 28 -24.69 23.29 0.18
CA ARG A 28 -25.50 22.32 0.93
C ARG A 28 -25.50 20.95 0.25
N VAL A 29 -25.55 20.90 -1.09
CA VAL A 29 -25.48 19.66 -1.88
C VAL A 29 -24.10 19.03 -1.75
N MET A 30 -23.02 19.78 -1.94
CA MET A 30 -21.64 19.28 -1.81
C MET A 30 -21.31 18.81 -0.40
N ARG A 31 -21.87 19.45 0.65
CA ARG A 31 -21.66 19.02 2.04
C ARG A 31 -22.51 17.81 2.42
N ASN A 32 -23.60 17.56 1.71
CA ASN A 32 -24.41 16.34 1.84
C ASN A 32 -23.87 15.16 1.02
N LEU A 33 -22.80 15.34 0.23
CA LEU A 33 -22.13 14.18 -0.36
C LEU A 33 -21.53 13.32 0.76
N PRO A 34 -21.81 12.00 0.79
CA PRO A 34 -21.37 11.10 1.84
C PRO A 34 -19.86 10.80 1.74
N GLY A 35 -19.03 11.80 2.03
CA GLY A 35 -17.59 11.64 2.28
C GLY A 35 -17.27 11.23 3.72
N ARG A 36 -18.29 10.84 4.50
CA ARG A 36 -18.24 10.77 5.96
C ARG A 36 -17.80 9.42 6.54
N ASN A 37 -17.50 8.45 5.68
CA ASN A 37 -17.09 7.11 6.11
C ASN A 37 -15.58 6.88 6.07
N HIS A 38 -14.78 7.84 5.60
CA HIS A 38 -13.33 7.66 5.48
C HIS A 38 -12.66 7.37 6.84
N ARG A 39 -13.13 8.04 7.92
CA ARG A 39 -12.61 7.81 9.28
C ARG A 39 -13.02 6.45 9.86
N LEU A 40 -14.22 5.97 9.53
CA LEU A 40 -14.70 4.66 9.95
C LEU A 40 -13.96 3.54 9.23
N VAL A 41 -13.75 3.68 7.92
CA VAL A 41 -12.96 2.73 7.13
C VAL A 41 -11.49 2.72 7.59
N GLN A 42 -10.92 3.88 7.89
CA GLN A 42 -9.56 3.98 8.42
C GLN A 42 -9.44 3.37 9.82
N ALA A 43 -10.40 3.63 10.72
CA ALA A 43 -10.44 3.02 12.05
C ALA A 43 -10.63 1.49 11.96
N TRP A 44 -11.43 1.02 11.01
CA TRP A 44 -11.64 -0.41 10.77
C TRP A 44 -10.38 -1.09 10.22
N GLY A 45 -9.68 -0.43 9.29
CA GLY A 45 -8.39 -0.91 8.78
C GLY A 45 -7.33 -0.99 9.88
N ALA A 46 -7.26 0.03 10.75
CA ALA A 46 -6.36 0.03 11.90
C ALA A 46 -6.71 -1.09 12.91
N ALA A 47 -7.99 -1.30 13.20
CA ALA A 47 -8.44 -2.39 14.07
C ALA A 47 -8.07 -3.76 13.48
N CYS A 48 -8.27 -3.96 12.18
CA CYS A 48 -7.90 -5.19 11.48
C CYS A 48 -6.39 -5.43 11.53
N ALA A 49 -5.56 -4.39 11.32
CA ALA A 49 -4.12 -4.49 11.42
C ALA A 49 -3.66 -4.91 12.84
N VAL A 50 -4.25 -4.33 13.88
CA VAL A 50 -3.95 -4.70 15.28
C VAL A 50 -4.31 -6.16 15.55
N VAL A 51 -5.46 -6.64 15.07
CA VAL A 51 -5.86 -8.05 15.20
C VAL A 51 -4.87 -8.98 14.48
N CYS A 52 -4.43 -8.65 13.27
CA CYS A 52 -3.41 -9.42 12.56
C CYS A 52 -2.09 -9.50 13.34
N VAL A 53 -1.65 -8.39 13.94
CA VAL A 53 -0.43 -8.35 14.76
C VAL A 53 -0.59 -9.23 16.00
N ILE A 54 -1.70 -9.12 16.72
CA ILE A 54 -1.97 -9.94 17.91
C ILE A 54 -1.98 -11.42 17.53
N LEU A 55 -2.70 -11.80 16.46
CA LEU A 55 -2.74 -13.18 15.97
C LEU A 55 -1.35 -13.69 15.60
N PHE A 56 -0.53 -12.87 14.95
CA PHE A 56 0.85 -13.21 14.63
C PHE A 56 1.69 -13.52 15.88
N PHE A 57 1.52 -12.76 16.96
CA PHE A 57 2.20 -13.03 18.23
C PHE A 57 1.63 -14.26 18.96
N THR A 58 0.31 -14.41 19.03
CA THR A 58 -0.33 -15.53 19.75
C THR A 58 -0.12 -16.87 19.08
N LEU A 59 -0.08 -16.90 17.74
CA LEU A 59 0.23 -18.11 16.97
C LEU A 59 1.73 -18.44 16.97
N GLY A 60 2.53 -17.67 17.70
CA GLY A 60 3.98 -17.84 17.72
C GLY A 60 4.60 -17.62 16.34
N GLY A 61 4.04 -16.75 15.50
CA GLY A 61 4.51 -16.49 14.14
C GLY A 61 6.00 -16.14 14.09
N LEU A 62 6.50 -15.44 15.11
CA LEU A 62 7.94 -15.20 15.26
C LEU A 62 8.73 -16.49 15.52
N GLN A 63 8.24 -17.35 16.41
CA GLN A 63 8.86 -18.64 16.71
C GLN A 63 8.82 -19.57 15.49
N ALA A 64 7.70 -19.60 14.74
CA ALA A 64 7.54 -20.36 13.51
C ALA A 64 8.45 -19.86 12.38
N THR A 65 8.63 -18.53 12.27
CA THR A 65 9.54 -17.94 11.29
C THR A 65 10.99 -18.21 11.64
N ILE A 66 11.36 -18.12 12.93
CA ILE A 66 12.72 -18.41 13.40
C ILE A 66 13.02 -19.91 13.28
N SER A 67 12.07 -20.80 13.57
CA SER A 67 12.27 -22.24 13.46
C SER A 67 12.45 -22.66 12.01
N THR A 68 11.60 -22.18 11.10
CA THR A 68 11.76 -22.44 9.66
C THR A 68 13.06 -21.85 9.11
N LEU A 69 13.43 -20.63 9.52
CA LEU A 69 14.71 -20.05 9.14
C LEU A 69 15.89 -20.88 9.65
N ARG A 70 15.82 -21.36 10.89
CA ARG A 70 16.86 -22.22 11.48
C ARG A 70 16.93 -23.56 10.78
N GLU A 71 15.81 -24.17 10.44
CA GLU A 71 15.76 -25.42 9.67
C GLU A 71 16.37 -25.26 8.28
N VAL A 72 16.04 -24.18 7.57
CA VAL A 72 16.63 -23.85 6.26
C VAL A 72 18.13 -23.55 6.37
N PHE A 73 18.54 -22.88 7.45
CA PHE A 73 19.96 -22.60 7.68
C PHE A 73 20.73 -23.88 8.00
N VAL A 74 20.18 -24.75 8.86
CA VAL A 74 20.79 -26.05 9.19
C VAL A 74 20.83 -26.93 7.95
N SER A 75 19.77 -26.99 7.13
CA SER A 75 19.77 -27.77 5.90
C SER A 75 20.78 -27.25 4.88
N MET A 76 20.90 -25.92 4.69
CA MET A 76 21.95 -25.35 3.85
C MET A 76 23.36 -25.65 4.36
N VAL A 77 23.61 -25.46 5.67
CA VAL A 77 24.92 -25.70 6.27
C VAL A 77 25.31 -27.17 6.17
N GLN A 78 24.36 -28.06 6.43
CA GLN A 78 24.60 -29.50 6.36
C GLN A 78 24.81 -29.97 4.92
N GLN A 79 24.05 -29.41 3.97
CA GLN A 79 24.25 -29.66 2.54
C GLN A 79 25.59 -29.11 2.03
N SER A 80 26.03 -27.96 2.56
CA SER A 80 27.37 -27.39 2.31
C SER A 80 28.50 -28.21 2.96
N ALA A 81 28.22 -28.87 4.09
CA ALA A 81 29.17 -29.74 4.77
C ALA A 81 29.34 -31.08 4.03
N THR A 82 28.27 -31.62 3.44
CA THR A 82 28.32 -32.89 2.68
C THR A 82 29.04 -32.79 1.34
N THR A 83 29.15 -31.58 0.76
CA THR A 83 29.89 -31.35 -0.50
C THR A 83 31.38 -31.04 -0.29
N GLY A 84 31.88 -31.07 0.95
CA GLY A 84 33.28 -30.82 1.25
C GLY A 84 33.60 -29.32 1.23
N PHE A 85 33.78 -28.72 2.39
CA PHE A 85 34.27 -27.36 2.48
C PHE A 85 35.72 -27.30 2.02
N ASP A 86 35.98 -26.72 0.84
CA ASP A 86 37.28 -26.14 0.55
C ASP A 86 37.40 -24.84 1.36
N PRO A 87 38.21 -24.79 2.44
CA PRO A 87 38.30 -23.64 3.34
C PRO A 87 38.69 -22.34 2.62
N LYS A 88 39.34 -22.47 1.46
CA LYS A 88 39.68 -21.35 0.56
C LYS A 88 38.44 -20.77 -0.13
N SER A 89 37.51 -21.60 -0.59
CA SER A 89 36.27 -21.17 -1.27
C SER A 89 35.32 -20.47 -0.30
N LEU A 90 35.19 -20.99 0.93
CA LEU A 90 34.39 -20.36 1.99
C LEU A 90 34.91 -18.96 2.36
N TYR A 91 36.23 -18.83 2.50
CA TYR A 91 36.87 -17.56 2.80
C TYR A 91 36.63 -16.52 1.68
N ILE A 92 36.71 -16.95 0.41
CA ILE A 92 36.43 -16.09 -0.74
C ILE A 92 34.95 -15.66 -0.76
N ALA A 93 34.01 -16.58 -0.53
CA ALA A 93 32.58 -16.27 -0.48
C ALA A 93 32.25 -15.28 0.64
N ALA A 94 32.85 -15.43 1.82
CA ALA A 94 32.68 -14.53 2.95
C ALA A 94 33.22 -13.11 2.65
N LEU A 95 34.40 -13.01 2.02
CA LEU A 95 34.97 -11.73 1.60
C LEU A 95 34.10 -11.01 0.56
N VAL A 96 33.57 -11.75 -0.42
CA VAL A 96 32.70 -11.19 -1.46
C VAL A 96 31.40 -10.66 -0.84
N LEU A 97 30.78 -11.42 0.08
CA LEU A 97 29.57 -10.98 0.78
C LEU A 97 29.82 -9.75 1.66
N ALA A 98 30.95 -9.69 2.38
CA ALA A 98 31.32 -8.53 3.17
C ALA A 98 31.54 -7.28 2.29
N PHE A 99 32.21 -7.44 1.14
CA PHE A 99 32.40 -6.36 0.19
C PHE A 99 31.07 -5.86 -0.41
N PHE A 100 30.19 -6.77 -0.82
CA PHE A 100 28.86 -6.41 -1.32
C PHE A 100 28.01 -5.72 -0.26
N GLY A 101 28.05 -6.22 0.99
CA GLY A 101 27.36 -5.62 2.13
C GLY A 101 27.84 -4.20 2.41
N ALA A 102 29.16 -3.99 2.47
CA ALA A 102 29.77 -2.68 2.64
C ALA A 102 29.40 -1.74 1.49
N ARG A 103 29.52 -2.19 0.23
CA ARG A 103 29.14 -1.39 -0.94
C ARG A 103 27.67 -0.99 -0.92
N LYS A 104 26.78 -1.91 -0.56
CA LYS A 104 25.34 -1.64 -0.47
C LYS A 104 25.02 -0.66 0.65
N ALA A 105 25.68 -0.77 1.80
CA ALA A 105 25.52 0.19 2.90
C ALA A 105 26.00 1.59 2.51
N TRP A 106 27.09 1.70 1.75
CA TRP A 106 27.61 2.98 1.25
C TRP A 106 26.76 3.57 0.12
N SER A 107 26.06 2.74 -0.65
CA SER A 107 25.14 3.22 -1.69
C SER A 107 23.79 3.70 -1.15
N MET A 108 23.46 3.40 0.11
CA MET A 108 22.24 3.87 0.77
C MET A 108 22.50 5.01 1.76
N ALA A 109 23.77 5.39 1.97
CA ALA A 109 24.20 6.60 2.66
C ALA A 109 24.37 7.74 1.66
#